data_AF-A0A142XSK9-F1
#
_entry.id   AF-A0A142XSK9-F1
#
_cell.length_a   1.000
_cell.length_b   1.000
_cell.length_c   1.000
_cell.angle_alpha   90.00
_cell.angle_beta   90.00
_cell.angle_gamma   90.00
#
_symmetry.space_group_name_H-M   'P 1'
#
loop_
_entity.id
_entity.type
_entity.pdbx_description
1 polymer ?
#
loop_
_entity_poly.entity_id
_entity_poly.type
_entity_poly.pdbx_seq_one_letter_code
_entity_poly.pdbx_strand_id
1 'polypeptide(L)'
;MTLLLVFALLTVGLTALFLGGTIVAQSYMYQEAAPRLPLRALAGGLLLGGFLTLWTYIDKNRPGQYETFFNFSAYETTEFTEFEAVRWPVVGGKFKTEADGKETETIVKFKRSAGGKGASFVEEGTNKNFILTSGDYMTGAVLVKTAKDPGPVRYDAKVQENSKTKMKTYTTERQFVEVNGDRYVNANQMGTLFVPSTKTLFVALLLNISLLLMWLVVTWPVLRFAFAHALGFTVVGTLVTMFALMPILFKYNRPEPKPAPEATAWVTGLESEILTGQIARAAKITG
;
A
#
# COMPACT_ATOMS: atom_id res chain seq x y z
N MET A 1 -2.71 20.18 -16.12
CA MET A 1 -3.64 21.29 -15.77
C MET A 1 -3.94 21.34 -14.27
N THR A 2 -4.18 20.21 -13.59
CA THR A 2 -4.57 20.22 -12.16
C THR A 2 -3.53 20.81 -11.20
N LEU A 3 -2.24 20.52 -11.38
CA LEU A 3 -1.20 20.98 -10.43
C LEU A 3 -0.96 22.49 -10.42
N LEU A 4 -1.08 23.17 -11.57
CA LEU A 4 -0.95 24.63 -11.63
C LEU A 4 -2.11 25.31 -10.91
N LEU A 5 -3.32 24.77 -11.06
CA LEU A 5 -4.50 25.25 -10.33
C LEU A 5 -4.34 25.01 -8.82
N VAL A 6 -3.88 23.82 -8.42
CA VAL A 6 -3.58 23.51 -7.01
C VAL A 6 -2.56 24.51 -6.46
N PHE A 7 -1.47 24.78 -7.18
CA PHE A 7 -0.46 25.76 -6.77
C PHE A 7 -1.04 27.16 -6.60
N ALA A 8 -1.83 27.64 -7.58
CA ALA A 8 -2.45 28.95 -7.52
C ALA A 8 -3.41 29.07 -6.33
N LEU A 9 -4.29 28.08 -6.13
CA LEU A 9 -5.26 28.06 -5.03
C LEU A 9 -4.56 27.97 -3.66
N LEU A 10 -3.55 27.10 -3.53
CA LEU A 10 -2.77 27.00 -2.30
C LEU A 10 -2.04 28.31 -2.00
N THR A 11 -1.41 28.93 -3.01
CA THR A 11 -0.69 30.19 -2.84
C THR A 11 -1.63 31.31 -2.38
N VAL A 12 -2.78 31.48 -3.04
CA VAL A 12 -3.78 32.49 -2.68
C VAL A 12 -4.34 32.23 -1.29
N GLY A 13 -4.77 30.99 -1.00
CA GLY A 13 -5.34 30.61 0.28
C GLY A 13 -4.35 30.77 1.45
N LEU A 14 -3.11 30.31 1.28
CA LEU A 14 -2.06 30.46 2.28
C LEU A 14 -1.64 31.93 2.46
N THR A 15 -1.58 32.71 1.38
CA THR A 15 -1.31 34.16 1.46
C THR A 15 -2.39 34.85 2.29
N ALA A 16 -3.66 34.57 2.03
CA ALA A 16 -4.77 35.12 2.81
C ALA A 16 -4.71 34.69 4.28
N LEU A 17 -4.44 33.40 4.53
CA LEU A 17 -4.25 32.86 5.88
C LEU A 17 -3.10 33.55 6.62
N PHE A 18 -1.94 33.69 5.99
CA PHE A 18 -0.78 34.34 6.60
C PHE A 18 -1.01 35.82 6.83
N LEU A 19 -1.63 36.53 5.88
CA LEU A 19 -1.92 37.95 6.05
C LEU A 19 -2.92 38.17 7.20
N GLY A 20 -4.08 37.53 7.14
CA GLY A 20 -5.13 37.68 8.15
C GLY A 20 -4.70 37.16 9.53
N GLY A 21 -4.14 35.95 9.57
CA GLY A 21 -3.64 35.34 10.79
C GLY A 21 -2.53 36.16 11.44
N THR A 22 -1.62 36.74 10.64
CA THR A 22 -0.55 37.58 11.19
C THR A 22 -1.07 38.92 11.70
N ILE A 23 -2.03 39.56 11.04
CA ILE A 23 -2.65 40.79 11.55
C ILE A 23 -3.25 40.54 12.95
N VAL A 24 -4.07 39.49 13.09
CA VAL A 24 -4.70 39.14 14.38
C VAL A 24 -3.64 38.80 15.43
N ALA A 25 -2.72 37.89 15.10
CA ALA A 25 -1.67 37.46 16.02
C ALA A 25 -0.77 38.63 16.47
N GLN A 26 -0.37 39.50 15.54
CA GLN A 26 0.48 40.65 15.85
C GLN A 26 -0.26 41.71 16.66
N SER A 27 -1.53 41.98 16.36
CA SER A 27 -2.33 42.92 17.17
C SER A 27 -2.51 42.51 18.63
N TYR A 28 -2.51 41.20 18.90
CA TYR A 28 -2.72 40.67 20.26
C TYR A 28 -1.41 40.50 21.03
N MET A 29 -0.35 40.03 20.35
CA MET A 29 0.89 39.60 21.03
C MET A 29 2.06 40.58 20.88
N TYR A 30 2.01 41.55 19.97
CA TYR A 30 3.14 42.42 19.63
C TYR A 30 2.70 43.89 19.58
N GLN A 31 3.62 44.79 19.92
CA GLN A 31 3.35 46.25 19.91
C GLN A 31 3.48 46.85 18.50
N GLU A 32 4.32 46.26 17.65
CA GLU A 32 4.58 46.74 16.30
C GLU A 32 4.31 45.63 15.28
N ALA A 33 3.56 45.97 14.23
CA ALA A 33 3.33 45.08 13.11
C ALA A 33 4.59 44.96 12.24
N ALA A 34 4.84 43.76 11.70
CA ALA A 34 5.97 43.54 10.81
C ALA A 34 5.86 44.40 9.54
N PRO A 35 6.94 45.06 9.10
CA PRO A 35 6.90 45.89 7.91
C PRO A 35 6.69 45.05 6.65
N ARG A 36 5.93 45.60 5.69
CA ARG A 36 5.61 44.97 4.39
C ARG A 36 4.90 43.61 4.52
N LEU A 37 3.99 43.51 5.50
CA LEU A 37 3.29 42.26 5.81
C LEU A 37 2.61 41.59 4.58
N PRO A 38 1.92 42.31 3.67
CA PRO A 38 1.32 41.67 2.48
C PRO A 38 2.34 40.94 1.60
N LEU A 39 3.51 41.53 1.37
CA LEU A 39 4.56 40.91 0.55
C LEU A 39 5.19 39.70 1.26
N ARG A 40 5.33 39.76 2.58
CA ARG A 40 5.82 38.63 3.40
C ARG A 40 4.82 37.48 3.41
N ALA A 41 3.52 37.78 3.54
CA ALA A 41 2.45 36.79 3.45
C ALA A 41 2.43 36.11 2.08
N LEU A 42 2.59 36.89 0.99
CA LEU A 42 2.72 36.35 -0.36
C LEU A 42 3.95 35.44 -0.51
N ALA A 43 5.10 35.87 -0.01
CA ALA A 43 6.32 35.05 -0.02
C ALA A 43 6.12 33.73 0.75
N GLY A 44 5.48 33.79 1.93
CA GLY A 44 5.13 32.60 2.70
C GLY A 44 4.18 31.67 1.95
N GLY A 45 3.15 32.23 1.32
CA GLY A 45 2.19 31.49 0.50
C GLY A 45 2.85 30.80 -0.70
N LEU A 46 3.77 31.48 -1.38
CA LEU A 46 4.54 30.92 -2.49
C LEU A 46 5.47 29.78 -2.06
N LEU A 47 6.20 29.97 -0.95
CA LEU A 47 7.13 28.96 -0.43
C LEU A 47 6.38 27.67 -0.03
N LEU A 48 5.37 27.81 0.84
CA LEU A 48 4.64 26.66 1.34
C LEU A 48 3.72 26.05 0.27
N GLY A 49 3.03 26.88 -0.51
CA GLY A 49 2.21 26.43 -1.64
C GLY A 49 3.03 25.69 -2.71
N GLY A 50 4.23 26.18 -3.01
CA GLY A 50 5.17 25.52 -3.92
C GLY A 50 5.64 24.16 -3.38
N PHE A 51 6.01 24.10 -2.10
CA PHE A 51 6.41 22.86 -1.45
C PHE A 51 5.27 21.81 -1.45
N LEU A 52 4.05 22.21 -1.07
CA LEU A 52 2.90 21.30 -1.05
C LEU A 52 2.50 20.83 -2.46
N THR A 53 2.63 21.70 -3.46
CA THR A 53 2.41 21.32 -4.87
C THR A 53 3.46 20.32 -5.34
N LEU A 54 4.74 20.54 -4.99
CA LEU A 54 5.82 19.60 -5.28
C LEU A 54 5.56 18.24 -4.64
N TRP A 55 5.17 18.20 -3.36
CA TRP A 55 4.83 16.94 -2.70
C TRP A 55 3.63 16.26 -3.37
N THR A 56 2.58 17.00 -3.70
CA THR A 56 1.42 16.47 -4.44
C THR A 56 1.82 15.91 -5.81
N TYR A 57 2.75 16.56 -6.51
CA TYR A 57 3.31 16.04 -7.76
C TYR A 57 4.06 14.72 -7.56
N ILE A 58 4.87 14.62 -6.49
CA ILE A 58 5.58 13.38 -6.15
C ILE A 58 4.58 12.25 -5.85
N ASP A 59 3.55 12.50 -5.04
CA ASP A 59 2.50 11.51 -4.72
C ASP A 59 1.70 11.11 -5.97
N LYS A 60 1.38 12.05 -6.87
CA LYS A 60 0.70 11.73 -8.13
C LYS A 60 1.46 10.71 -8.98
N ASN A 61 2.79 10.79 -9.00
CA ASN A 61 3.65 9.86 -9.75
C ASN A 61 3.91 8.55 -9.02
N ARG A 62 3.76 8.54 -7.68
CA ARG A 62 3.99 7.39 -6.81
C ARG A 62 2.90 7.33 -5.72
N PRO A 63 1.63 7.03 -6.08
CA PRO A 63 0.51 7.16 -5.17
C PRO A 63 0.69 6.32 -3.90
N GLY A 64 0.58 6.95 -2.73
CA GLY A 64 0.62 6.26 -1.44
C GLY A 64 2.02 5.84 -0.97
N GLN A 65 3.09 6.13 -1.73
CA GLN A 65 4.46 5.80 -1.29
C GLN A 65 5.03 6.81 -0.30
N TYR A 66 4.62 8.08 -0.40
CA TYR A 66 5.19 9.19 0.38
C TYR A 66 4.10 9.92 1.15
N GLU A 67 3.40 9.19 2.02
CA GLU A 67 2.33 9.77 2.83
C GLU A 67 2.86 10.60 4.01
N THR A 68 1.93 11.25 4.72
CA THR A 68 2.24 11.97 5.97
C THR A 68 2.69 10.99 7.06
N PHE A 69 3.38 11.49 8.08
CA PHE A 69 3.92 10.68 9.18
C PHE A 69 2.90 9.70 9.80
N PHE A 70 1.62 10.08 9.83
CA PHE A 70 0.54 9.28 10.42
C PHE A 70 -0.01 8.18 9.52
N ASN A 71 0.21 8.25 8.20
CA ASN A 71 -0.27 7.25 7.24
C ASN A 71 0.87 6.57 6.47
N PHE A 72 2.11 6.84 6.87
CA PHE A 72 3.29 6.32 6.19
C PHE A 72 3.44 4.80 6.38
N SER A 73 3.68 4.10 5.28
CA SER A 73 4.08 2.69 5.26
C SER A 73 5.49 2.57 4.71
N ALA A 74 6.38 1.91 5.45
CA ALA A 74 7.76 1.64 5.02
C ALA A 74 7.87 0.55 3.94
N TYR A 75 6.74 0.04 3.46
CA TYR A 75 6.67 -1.10 2.56
C TYR A 75 6.24 -0.67 1.15
N GLU A 76 6.98 -1.14 0.14
CA GLU A 76 6.53 -1.21 -1.24
C GLU A 76 5.69 -2.47 -1.43
N THR A 77 4.56 -2.37 -2.15
CA THR A 77 3.73 -3.52 -2.47
C THR A 77 4.03 -4.01 -3.88
N THR A 78 4.26 -5.31 -4.02
CA THR A 78 4.41 -5.99 -5.31
C THR A 78 3.29 -7.02 -5.45
N GLU A 79 2.45 -6.88 -6.48
CA GLU A 79 1.37 -7.84 -6.72
C GLU A 79 1.91 -9.10 -7.43
N PHE A 80 1.33 -10.25 -7.10
CA PHE A 80 1.57 -11.52 -7.78
C PHE A 80 0.26 -12.25 -8.08
N THR A 81 0.26 -13.02 -9.16
CA THR A 81 -0.91 -13.74 -9.68
C THR A 81 -0.85 -15.25 -9.49
N GLU A 82 0.32 -15.79 -9.16
CA GLU A 82 0.52 -17.20 -8.88
C GLU A 82 1.45 -17.37 -7.67
N PHE A 83 1.22 -18.44 -6.92
CA PHE A 83 2.08 -18.87 -5.82
C PHE A 83 1.89 -20.36 -5.57
N GLU A 84 2.80 -20.97 -4.82
CA GLU A 84 2.68 -22.35 -4.38
C GLU A 84 2.45 -22.36 -2.86
N ALA A 85 1.43 -23.07 -2.40
CA ALA A 85 1.16 -23.25 -0.98
C ALA A 85 1.86 -24.52 -0.49
N VAL A 86 2.64 -24.40 0.58
CA VAL A 86 3.21 -25.53 1.30
C VAL A 86 2.23 -25.90 2.41
N ARG A 87 1.57 -27.05 2.26
CA ARG A 87 0.57 -27.55 3.21
C ARG A 87 1.20 -28.60 4.13
N TRP A 88 0.97 -28.45 5.43
CA TRP A 88 1.26 -29.45 6.46
C TRP A 88 -0.01 -30.29 6.69
N PRO A 89 -0.03 -31.57 6.27
CA PRO A 89 -1.21 -32.41 6.41
C PRO A 89 -1.45 -32.78 7.87
N VAL A 90 -2.74 -32.89 8.24
CA VAL A 90 -3.21 -33.21 9.57
C VAL A 90 -3.84 -34.60 9.55
N VAL A 91 -3.37 -35.49 10.42
CA VAL A 91 -3.89 -36.85 10.57
C VAL A 91 -4.24 -37.07 12.04
N GLY A 92 -5.51 -37.34 12.34
CA GLY A 92 -5.98 -37.53 13.73
C GLY A 92 -5.78 -36.29 14.61
N GLY A 93 -5.89 -35.08 14.03
CA GLY A 93 -5.72 -33.81 14.75
C GLY A 93 -4.27 -33.42 15.07
N LYS A 94 -3.28 -34.16 14.56
CA LYS A 94 -1.84 -33.83 14.68
C LYS A 94 -1.23 -33.65 13.29
N PHE A 95 -0.24 -32.76 13.18
CA PHE A 95 0.53 -32.63 11.95
C PHE A 95 1.32 -33.91 11.69
N LYS A 96 1.31 -34.37 10.44
CA LYS A 96 2.15 -35.49 10.03
C LYS A 96 3.61 -35.02 10.04
N THR A 97 4.47 -35.75 10.74
CA THR A 97 5.90 -35.45 10.82
C THR A 97 6.72 -36.53 10.11
N GLU A 98 7.82 -36.12 9.50
CA GLU A 98 8.83 -37.01 8.94
C GLU A 98 9.76 -37.56 10.04
N ALA A 99 10.68 -38.45 9.66
CA ALA A 99 11.60 -39.10 10.61
C ALA A 99 12.55 -38.12 11.33
N ASP A 100 12.77 -36.93 10.74
CA ASP A 100 13.57 -35.85 11.31
C ASP A 100 12.78 -34.94 12.28
N GLY A 101 11.48 -35.21 12.46
CA GLY A 101 10.59 -34.43 13.31
C GLY A 101 10.02 -33.17 12.65
N LYS A 102 10.33 -32.89 11.37
CA LYS A 102 9.71 -31.79 10.63
C LYS A 102 8.35 -32.19 10.08
N GLU A 103 7.47 -31.23 9.87
CA GLU A 103 6.18 -31.49 9.24
C GLU A 103 6.36 -31.95 7.79
N THR A 104 5.64 -32.99 7.40
CA THR A 104 5.58 -33.41 6.00
C THR A 104 4.98 -32.27 5.17
N GLU A 105 5.60 -31.96 4.03
CA GLU A 105 5.17 -30.87 3.18
C GLU A 105 4.51 -31.37 1.91
N THR A 106 3.37 -30.78 1.54
CA THR A 106 2.72 -30.99 0.24
C THR A 106 2.59 -29.66 -0.47
N ILE A 107 3.20 -29.54 -1.64
CA ILE A 107 3.21 -28.32 -2.43
C ILE A 107 2.03 -28.34 -3.41
N VAL A 108 1.25 -27.26 -3.42
CA VAL A 108 0.07 -27.12 -4.27
C VAL A 108 0.09 -25.76 -4.94
N LYS A 109 -0.07 -25.74 -6.27
CA LYS A 109 0.01 -24.51 -7.05
C LYS A 109 -1.33 -23.79 -7.13
N PHE A 110 -1.30 -22.47 -6.92
CA PHE A 110 -2.45 -21.58 -6.96
C PHE A 110 -2.28 -20.51 -8.02
N LYS A 111 -3.37 -20.21 -8.72
CA LYS A 111 -3.47 -19.11 -9.69
C LYS A 111 -4.63 -18.21 -9.33
N ARG A 112 -4.47 -16.90 -9.54
CA ARG A 112 -5.52 -15.91 -9.33
C ARG A 112 -6.67 -16.19 -10.31
N SER A 113 -7.88 -16.29 -9.81
CA SER A 113 -9.09 -16.48 -10.63
C SER A 113 -9.35 -15.26 -11.51
N ALA A 114 -10.10 -15.46 -12.59
CA ALA A 114 -10.56 -14.39 -13.46
C ALA A 114 -11.51 -13.46 -12.66
N GLY A 115 -11.14 -12.19 -12.50
CA GLY A 115 -11.89 -11.24 -11.67
C GLY A 115 -11.08 -10.05 -11.14
N GLY A 116 -9.77 -10.01 -11.38
CA GLY A 116 -8.96 -8.85 -11.07
C GLY A 116 -8.51 -8.76 -9.61
N LYS A 117 -8.34 -7.52 -9.11
CA LYS A 117 -7.85 -7.26 -7.74
C LYS A 117 -8.93 -7.63 -6.73
N GLY A 118 -8.66 -8.64 -5.90
CA GLY A 118 -9.62 -9.23 -4.96
C GLY A 118 -10.19 -10.58 -5.40
N ALA A 119 -9.84 -11.08 -6.60
CA ALA A 119 -10.20 -12.43 -7.01
C ALA A 119 -9.56 -13.48 -6.10
N SER A 120 -10.31 -14.54 -5.81
CA SER A 120 -9.80 -15.68 -5.06
C SER A 120 -8.68 -16.37 -5.83
N PHE A 121 -7.78 -17.02 -5.10
CA PHE A 121 -6.80 -17.92 -5.69
C PHE A 121 -7.39 -19.32 -5.75
N VAL A 122 -7.32 -19.95 -6.92
CA VAL A 122 -7.83 -21.30 -7.16
C VAL A 122 -6.67 -22.26 -7.39
N GLU A 123 -6.83 -23.46 -6.84
CA GLU A 123 -5.90 -24.57 -7.00
C GLU A 123 -5.92 -25.06 -8.45
N GLU A 124 -4.74 -25.20 -9.04
CA GLU A 124 -4.58 -25.65 -10.41
C GLU A 124 -5.07 -27.10 -10.56
N GLY A 125 -6.10 -27.31 -11.40
CA GLY A 125 -6.67 -28.62 -11.69
C GLY A 125 -7.89 -29.01 -10.85
N THR A 126 -8.10 -28.44 -9.66
CA THR A 126 -9.24 -28.79 -8.79
C THR A 126 -10.27 -27.68 -8.62
N ASN A 127 -9.97 -26.44 -9.04
CA ASN A 127 -10.81 -25.25 -8.88
C ASN A 127 -11.18 -24.93 -7.40
N LYS A 128 -10.48 -25.53 -6.44
CA LYS A 128 -10.70 -25.26 -5.01
C LYS A 128 -10.09 -23.90 -4.65
N ASN A 129 -10.87 -23.08 -3.95
CA ASN A 129 -10.36 -21.80 -3.43
C ASN A 129 -9.26 -22.05 -2.38
N PHE A 130 -8.28 -21.15 -2.35
CA PHE A 130 -7.27 -21.12 -1.32
C PHE A 130 -7.89 -20.86 0.05
N ILE A 131 -7.56 -21.72 1.02
CA ILE A 131 -7.91 -21.57 2.43
C ILE A 131 -6.67 -21.86 3.27
N LEU A 132 -6.53 -21.14 4.38
CA LEU A 132 -5.37 -21.24 5.27
C LEU A 132 -5.34 -22.55 6.07
N THR A 133 -6.51 -23.01 6.51
CA THR A 133 -6.68 -24.23 7.30
C THR A 133 -7.90 -24.98 6.79
N SER A 134 -7.75 -26.30 6.68
CA SER A 134 -8.80 -27.28 6.48
C SER A 134 -8.74 -28.30 7.62
N GLY A 135 -9.70 -29.21 7.71
CA GLY A 135 -9.59 -30.40 8.58
C GLY A 135 -8.38 -31.27 8.23
N ASP A 136 -7.95 -31.25 6.96
CA ASP A 136 -6.90 -32.13 6.42
C ASP A 136 -5.51 -31.50 6.39
N TYR A 137 -5.40 -30.16 6.50
CA TYR A 137 -4.10 -29.47 6.37
C TYR A 137 -4.11 -28.05 6.94
N MET A 138 -2.91 -27.53 7.20
CA MET A 138 -2.63 -26.12 7.45
C MET A 138 -1.59 -25.61 6.42
N THR A 139 -1.75 -24.40 5.91
CA THR A 139 -0.73 -23.78 5.03
C THR A 139 0.44 -23.27 5.87
N GLY A 140 1.54 -24.02 5.84
CA GLY A 140 2.75 -23.74 6.60
C GLY A 140 3.65 -22.68 5.97
N ALA A 141 3.64 -22.58 4.64
CA ALA A 141 4.40 -21.57 3.91
C ALA A 141 3.75 -21.27 2.55
N VAL A 142 4.19 -20.18 1.92
CA VAL A 142 3.91 -19.90 0.51
C VAL A 142 5.21 -19.65 -0.23
N LEU A 143 5.36 -20.19 -1.44
CA LEU A 143 6.43 -19.83 -2.36
C LEU A 143 5.90 -18.83 -3.38
N VAL A 144 6.50 -17.65 -3.41
CA VAL A 144 6.11 -16.58 -4.32
C VAL A 144 7.28 -16.28 -5.25
N LYS A 145 7.00 -16.20 -6.55
CA LYS A 145 7.98 -15.76 -7.54
C LYS A 145 7.60 -14.36 -8.02
N THR A 146 8.45 -13.37 -7.75
CA THR A 146 8.27 -12.03 -8.31
C THR A 146 9.15 -11.82 -9.54
N ALA A 147 8.90 -10.73 -10.28
CA ALA A 147 9.73 -10.36 -11.43
C ALA A 147 11.19 -9.99 -11.05
N LYS A 148 11.45 -9.66 -9.78
CA LYS A 148 12.77 -9.27 -9.29
C LYS A 148 13.58 -10.47 -8.75
N ASP A 149 12.92 -11.58 -8.43
CA ASP A 149 13.57 -12.74 -7.82
C ASP A 149 14.01 -13.76 -8.89
N PRO A 150 15.19 -14.40 -8.75
CA PRO A 150 15.68 -15.40 -9.69
C PRO A 150 14.85 -16.70 -9.68
N GLY A 151 14.08 -16.95 -8.61
CA GLY A 151 13.24 -18.13 -8.44
C GLY A 151 12.18 -17.92 -7.36
N PRO A 152 11.35 -18.94 -7.08
CA PRO A 152 10.37 -18.88 -6.00
C PRO A 152 11.07 -18.69 -4.64
N VAL A 153 10.63 -17.68 -3.89
CA VAL A 153 11.11 -17.39 -2.54
C VAL A 153 10.09 -17.91 -1.53
N ARG A 154 10.57 -18.58 -0.48
CA ARG A 154 9.71 -19.18 0.56
C ARG A 154 9.39 -18.18 1.66
N TYR A 155 8.12 -18.15 2.05
CA TYR A 155 7.57 -17.33 3.13
C TYR A 155 6.87 -18.23 4.15
N ASP A 156 7.44 -18.38 5.33
CA ASP A 156 6.90 -19.25 6.38
C ASP A 156 5.78 -18.55 7.17
N ALA A 157 4.73 -19.31 7.49
CA ALA A 157 3.63 -18.80 8.28
C ALA A 157 4.09 -18.43 9.70
N LYS A 158 3.74 -17.23 10.15
CA LYS A 158 3.92 -16.80 11.53
C LYS A 158 2.88 -17.51 12.40
N VAL A 159 3.32 -18.61 13.02
CA VAL A 159 2.49 -19.47 13.86
C VAL A 159 2.90 -19.36 15.33
N GLN A 160 1.93 -19.44 16.22
CA GLN A 160 2.13 -19.59 17.65
C GLN A 160 1.86 -21.05 18.04
N GLU A 161 2.77 -21.64 18.80
CA GLU A 161 2.65 -23.01 19.27
C GLU A 161 2.19 -23.02 20.73
N ASN A 162 1.11 -23.75 21.01
CA ASN A 162 0.65 -23.92 22.38
C ASN A 162 1.62 -24.84 23.13
N SER A 163 2.20 -24.37 24.23
CA SER A 163 3.22 -25.10 24.99
C SER A 163 2.76 -26.46 25.52
N LYS A 164 1.46 -26.62 25.82
CA LYS A 164 0.88 -27.86 26.36
C LYS A 164 0.49 -28.84 25.26
N THR A 165 -0.18 -28.37 24.21
CA THR A 165 -0.74 -29.25 23.17
C THR A 165 0.16 -29.41 21.96
N LYS A 166 1.22 -28.60 21.83
CA LYS A 166 2.10 -28.51 20.66
C LYS A 166 1.35 -28.17 19.36
N MET A 167 0.13 -27.65 19.50
CA MET A 167 -0.72 -27.27 18.38
C MET A 167 -0.27 -25.90 17.87
N LYS A 168 0.07 -25.84 16.58
CA LYS A 168 0.38 -24.59 15.87
C LYS A 168 -0.93 -23.92 15.45
N THR A 169 -1.05 -22.64 15.74
CA THR A 169 -2.16 -21.79 15.29
C THR A 169 -1.60 -20.54 14.65
N TYR A 170 -2.30 -19.94 13.68
CA TYR A 170 -1.84 -18.65 13.15
C TYR A 170 -1.89 -17.57 14.24
N THR A 171 -0.95 -16.65 14.19
CA THR A 171 -1.06 -15.40 14.94
C THR A 171 -2.24 -14.57 14.42
N THR A 172 -2.67 -13.58 15.21
CA THR A 172 -3.77 -12.66 14.84
C THR A 172 -3.52 -11.94 13.52
N GLU A 173 -2.26 -11.66 13.19
CA GLU A 173 -1.85 -10.94 11.98
C GLU A 173 -1.94 -11.81 10.70
N ARG A 174 -1.89 -13.15 10.85
CA ARG A 174 -1.91 -14.14 9.76
C ARG A 174 -0.97 -13.77 8.61
N GLN A 175 0.34 -13.76 8.90
CA GLN A 175 1.37 -13.37 7.94
C GLN A 175 2.25 -14.56 7.55
N PHE A 176 2.78 -14.52 6.33
CA PHE A 176 3.86 -15.36 5.85
C PHE A 176 5.11 -14.50 5.69
N VAL A 177 6.20 -14.82 6.38
CA VAL A 177 7.42 -14.01 6.45
C VAL A 177 8.55 -14.72 5.71
N GLU A 178 9.32 -13.98 4.93
CA GLU A 178 10.44 -14.52 4.15
C GLU A 178 11.48 -15.21 5.04
N VAL A 179 11.97 -16.37 4.59
CA VAL A 179 13.06 -17.07 5.25
C VAL A 179 14.35 -16.24 5.09
N ASN A 180 14.89 -15.72 6.21
CA ASN A 180 16.05 -14.82 6.26
C ASN A 180 15.83 -13.42 5.64
N GLY A 181 14.60 -12.95 5.55
CA GLY A 181 14.29 -11.62 5.04
C GLY A 181 13.18 -10.92 5.81
N ASP A 182 12.94 -9.66 5.44
CA ASP A 182 11.93 -8.81 6.07
C ASP A 182 10.67 -8.65 5.19
N ARG A 183 10.62 -9.32 4.03
CA ARG A 183 9.45 -9.30 3.15
C ARG A 183 8.37 -10.22 3.72
N TYR A 184 7.10 -9.84 3.54
CA TYR A 184 6.00 -10.68 4.00
C TYR A 184 4.77 -10.62 3.09
N VAL A 185 3.93 -11.64 3.20
CA VAL A 185 2.62 -11.73 2.57
C VAL A 185 1.55 -11.79 3.66
N ASN A 186 0.56 -10.91 3.60
CA ASN A 186 -0.56 -10.95 4.52
C ASN A 186 -1.64 -11.89 3.98
N ALA A 187 -2.08 -12.86 4.77
CA ALA A 187 -3.07 -13.83 4.34
C ALA A 187 -4.45 -13.22 4.03
N ASN A 188 -4.78 -12.07 4.64
CA ASN A 188 -6.02 -11.34 4.36
C ASN A 188 -5.95 -10.59 3.01
N GLN A 189 -4.76 -10.43 2.44
CA GLN A 189 -4.49 -9.76 1.18
C GLN A 189 -3.57 -10.62 0.31
N MET A 190 -3.94 -11.90 0.15
CA MET A 190 -3.19 -12.80 -0.73
C MET A 190 -3.05 -12.20 -2.13
N GLY A 191 -1.87 -12.39 -2.72
CA GLY A 191 -1.51 -11.76 -3.99
C GLY A 191 -0.79 -10.42 -3.86
N THR A 192 -0.50 -9.95 -2.64
CA THR A 192 0.33 -8.77 -2.39
C THR A 192 1.52 -9.12 -1.51
N LEU A 193 2.73 -8.88 -2.03
CA LEU A 193 3.99 -8.98 -1.30
C LEU A 193 4.38 -7.60 -0.77
N PHE A 194 4.63 -7.49 0.53
CA PHE A 194 5.13 -6.28 1.19
C PHE A 194 6.65 -6.37 1.30
N VAL A 195 7.33 -5.39 0.71
CA VAL A 195 8.79 -5.32 0.64
C VAL A 195 9.26 -4.04 1.35
N PRO A 196 10.03 -4.13 2.44
CA PRO A 196 10.53 -2.92 3.09
C PRO A 196 11.43 -2.14 2.14
N SER A 197 11.25 -0.82 2.08
CA SER A 197 12.02 0.07 1.22
C SER A 197 12.63 1.21 2.02
N THR A 198 13.93 1.09 2.33
CA THR A 198 14.71 2.13 3.01
C THR A 198 14.69 3.45 2.24
N LYS A 199 14.68 3.38 0.90
CA LYS A 199 14.59 4.57 0.04
C LYS A 199 13.25 5.28 0.23
N THR A 200 12.15 4.52 0.27
CA THR A 200 10.81 5.09 0.48
C THR A 200 10.71 5.73 1.87
N LEU A 201 11.22 5.05 2.90
CA LEU A 201 11.31 5.58 4.26
C LEU A 201 12.09 6.90 4.33
N PHE A 202 13.29 6.94 3.75
CA PHE A 202 14.13 8.14 3.78
C PHE A 202 13.46 9.33 3.10
N VAL A 203 12.88 9.13 1.91
CA VAL A 203 12.21 10.22 1.18
C VAL A 203 10.96 10.69 1.92
N ALA A 204 10.15 9.77 2.46
CA ALA A 204 8.99 10.15 3.25
C ALA A 204 9.39 10.95 4.49
N LEU A 205 10.42 10.52 5.21
CA LEU A 205 10.93 11.25 6.37
C LEU A 205 11.43 12.64 5.98
N LEU A 206 12.20 12.74 4.88
CA LEU A 206 12.70 14.01 4.36
C LEU A 206 11.57 14.97 4.01
N LEU A 207 10.49 14.51 3.37
CA LEU A 207 9.33 15.34 3.03
C LEU A 207 8.60 15.84 4.29
N ASN A 208 8.40 14.96 5.28
CA ASN A 208 7.76 15.35 6.54
C ASN A 208 8.60 16.35 7.35
N ILE A 209 9.93 16.16 7.44
CA ILE A 209 10.83 17.12 8.08
C ILE A 209 10.86 18.44 7.29
N SER A 210 10.90 18.37 5.95
CA SER A 210 10.90 19.57 5.10
C SER A 210 9.63 20.38 5.29
N LEU A 211 8.47 19.75 5.49
CA LEU A 211 7.23 20.47 5.81
C LEU A 211 7.34 21.25 7.12
N LEU A 212 7.87 20.62 8.17
CA LEU A 212 8.08 21.28 9.46
C LEU A 212 9.03 22.48 9.31
N LEU A 213 10.14 22.29 8.59
CA LEU A 213 11.12 23.36 8.32
C LEU A 213 10.51 24.48 7.47
N MET A 214 9.70 24.17 6.47
CA MET A 214 9.01 25.18 5.65
C MET A 214 8.07 26.02 6.50
N TRP A 215 7.27 25.40 7.37
CA TRP A 215 6.43 26.13 8.33
C TRP A 215 7.25 27.02 9.27
N LEU A 216 8.39 26.53 9.76
CA LEU A 216 9.29 27.32 10.61
C LEU A 216 9.91 28.50 9.87
N VAL A 217 10.38 28.29 8.65
CA VAL A 217 10.95 29.35 7.79
C VAL A 217 9.88 30.40 7.47
N VAL A 218 8.66 29.99 7.17
CA VAL A 218 7.59 30.95 6.88
C VAL A 218 7.20 31.74 8.14
N THR A 219 7.02 31.08 9.27
CA THR A 219 6.57 31.76 10.50
C THR A 219 7.67 32.60 11.15
N TRP A 220 8.91 32.11 11.19
CA TRP A 220 10.00 32.79 11.89
C TRP A 220 10.68 33.87 11.03
N PRO A 221 11.55 33.57 10.04
CA PRO A 221 12.24 34.63 9.30
C PRO A 221 11.33 35.41 8.33
N VAL A 222 10.33 34.77 7.70
CA VAL A 222 9.49 35.46 6.70
C VAL A 222 8.45 36.35 7.38
N LEU A 223 7.66 35.84 8.33
CA LEU A 223 6.62 36.61 9.03
C LEU A 223 7.13 37.35 10.28
N ARG A 224 8.37 37.10 10.71
CA ARG A 224 9.06 37.75 11.84
C ARG A 224 8.39 37.55 13.20
N PHE A 225 7.74 36.41 13.43
CA PHE A 225 7.32 36.07 14.78
C PHE A 225 8.53 35.82 15.69
N ALA A 226 8.40 36.07 17.00
CA ALA A 226 9.38 35.60 17.97
C ALA A 226 9.48 34.07 17.90
N PHE A 227 10.68 33.53 18.15
CA PHE A 227 10.98 32.12 17.92
C PHE A 227 10.01 31.16 18.61
N ALA A 228 9.63 31.42 19.88
CA ALA A 228 8.69 30.59 20.62
C ALA A 228 7.29 30.54 19.97
N HIS A 229 6.77 31.69 19.53
CA HIS A 229 5.49 31.75 18.82
C HIS A 229 5.57 31.08 17.44
N ALA A 230 6.69 31.29 16.72
CA ALA A 230 6.92 30.65 15.43
C ALA A 230 6.95 29.12 15.56
N LEU A 231 7.60 28.56 16.59
CA LEU A 231 7.57 27.13 16.89
C LEU A 231 6.13 26.64 17.15
N GLY A 232 5.36 27.35 17.96
CA GLY A 232 3.96 27.02 18.22
C GLY A 232 3.12 26.97 16.95
N PHE A 233 3.21 28.01 16.11
CA PHE A 233 2.53 28.06 14.82
C PHE A 233 3.02 27.01 13.84
N THR A 234 4.31 26.67 13.89
CA THR A 234 4.91 25.62 13.06
C THR A 234 4.30 24.25 13.35
N VAL A 235 4.18 23.90 14.64
CA VAL A 235 3.55 22.63 15.06
C VAL A 235 2.10 22.60 14.62
N VAL A 236 1.31 23.64 14.94
CA VAL A 236 -0.11 23.71 14.59
C VAL A 236 -0.30 23.65 13.07
N GLY A 237 0.43 24.48 12.32
CA GLY A 237 0.35 24.53 10.86
C GLY A 237 0.73 23.21 10.19
N THR A 238 1.77 22.55 10.71
CA THR A 238 2.20 21.22 10.22
C THR A 238 1.11 20.18 10.46
N LEU A 239 0.53 20.12 11.67
CA LEU A 239 -0.52 19.16 11.99
C LEU A 239 -1.79 19.40 11.15
N VAL A 240 -2.23 20.66 11.02
CA VAL A 240 -3.37 21.02 10.15
C VAL A 240 -3.09 20.60 8.72
N THR A 241 -1.87 20.84 8.23
CA THR A 241 -1.47 20.41 6.88
C THR A 241 -1.54 18.89 6.74
N MET A 242 -1.01 18.14 7.71
CA MET A 242 -0.96 16.68 7.65
C MET A 242 -2.34 16.02 7.76
N PHE A 243 -3.23 16.54 8.61
CA PHE A 243 -4.52 15.91 8.90
C PHE A 243 -5.67 16.42 8.02
N ALA A 244 -5.66 17.70 7.65
CA ALA A 244 -6.75 18.28 6.87
C ALA A 244 -6.37 18.45 5.40
N LEU A 245 -5.24 19.10 5.13
CA LEU A 245 -4.92 19.55 3.77
C LEU A 245 -4.37 18.42 2.88
N MET A 246 -3.39 17.66 3.36
CA MET A 246 -2.71 16.63 2.57
C MET A 246 -3.64 15.50 2.12
N PRO A 247 -4.54 14.94 2.96
CA PRO A 247 -5.49 13.91 2.51
C PRO A 247 -6.40 14.41 1.39
N ILE A 248 -6.82 15.66 1.46
CA ILE A 248 -7.62 16.31 0.41
C ILE A 248 -6.81 16.44 -0.88
N LEU A 249 -5.59 16.99 -0.80
CA LEU A 249 -4.73 17.17 -1.96
C LEU A 249 -4.41 15.85 -2.65
N PHE A 250 -4.09 14.80 -1.88
CA PHE A 250 -3.80 13.47 -2.39
C PHE A 250 -5.03 12.84 -3.04
N LYS A 251 -6.19 12.86 -2.37
CA LYS A 251 -7.43 12.28 -2.90
C LYS A 251 -7.80 12.85 -4.27
N TYR A 252 -7.68 14.17 -4.47
CA TYR A 252 -8.07 14.81 -5.72
C TYR A 252 -7.02 14.75 -6.84
N ASN A 253 -5.75 14.44 -6.52
CA ASN A 253 -4.66 14.45 -7.52
C ASN A 253 -4.09 13.07 -7.85
N ARG A 254 -4.42 12.04 -7.06
CA ARG A 254 -4.06 10.65 -7.38
C ARG A 254 -4.81 10.22 -8.65
N PRO A 255 -4.14 9.51 -9.58
CA PRO A 255 -4.84 8.87 -10.67
C PRO A 255 -5.85 7.87 -10.10
N GLU A 256 -7.01 7.74 -10.75
CA GLU A 256 -7.94 6.68 -10.41
C GLU A 256 -7.21 5.33 -10.50
N PRO A 257 -7.46 4.40 -9.56
CA PRO A 257 -6.95 3.06 -9.67
C PRO A 257 -7.32 2.53 -11.06
N LYS A 258 -6.33 2.07 -11.84
CA LYS A 258 -6.62 1.47 -13.14
C LYS A 258 -7.67 0.39 -12.91
N PRO A 259 -8.79 0.38 -13.66
CA PRO A 259 -9.77 -0.68 -13.55
C PRO A 259 -9.02 -2.00 -13.70
N ALA A 260 -9.37 -2.99 -12.88
CA ALA A 260 -8.77 -4.29 -13.02
C ALA A 260 -8.90 -4.72 -14.50
N PRO A 261 -7.86 -5.28 -15.11
CA PRO A 261 -7.95 -5.73 -16.50
C PRO A 261 -9.23 -6.56 -16.60
N GLU A 262 -10.12 -6.19 -17.53
CA GLU A 262 -11.35 -6.93 -17.78
C GLU A 262 -10.94 -8.38 -17.85
N ALA A 263 -11.53 -9.21 -16.98
CA ALA A 263 -11.32 -10.63 -17.04
C ALA A 263 -11.62 -11.01 -18.49
N THR A 264 -10.58 -11.30 -19.27
CA THR A 264 -10.74 -11.87 -20.60
C THR A 264 -11.56 -13.11 -20.33
N ALA A 265 -12.86 -13.02 -20.60
CA ALA A 265 -13.76 -14.14 -20.54
C ALA A 265 -13.03 -15.17 -21.38
N TRP A 266 -12.55 -16.23 -20.73
CA TRP A 266 -12.04 -17.37 -21.45
C TRP A 266 -13.20 -17.77 -22.33
N VAL A 267 -13.10 -17.42 -23.62
CA VAL A 267 -14.06 -17.80 -24.63
C VAL A 267 -14.12 -19.31 -24.47
N THR A 268 -15.26 -19.79 -24.00
CA THR A 268 -15.66 -21.19 -23.93
C THR A 268 -15.81 -21.73 -25.36
N GLY A 269 -14.77 -21.55 -26.17
CA GLY A 269 -14.64 -21.99 -27.55
C GLY A 269 -14.18 -23.44 -27.65
N LEU A 270 -14.43 -24.25 -26.62
CA LEU A 270 -14.21 -25.70 -26.66
C LEU A 270 -15.50 -26.50 -26.85
N GLU A 271 -16.69 -25.87 -26.84
CA GLU A 271 -17.96 -26.60 -27.00
C GLU A 271 -18.47 -26.73 -28.45
N SER A 272 -17.92 -25.99 -29.43
CA SER A 272 -18.44 -26.09 -30.81
C SER A 272 -17.68 -27.03 -31.75
N GLU A 273 -16.43 -27.42 -31.48
CA GLU A 273 -15.68 -28.33 -32.37
C GLU A 273 -15.94 -29.82 -32.11
N ILE A 274 -16.39 -30.21 -30.91
CA ILE A 274 -16.66 -31.63 -30.59
C ILE A 274 -17.98 -32.11 -31.22
N LEU A 275 -18.96 -31.21 -31.40
CA LEU A 275 -20.29 -31.57 -31.92
C LEU A 275 -20.35 -31.73 -33.44
N THR A 276 -19.46 -31.09 -34.21
CA THR A 276 -19.48 -31.25 -35.68
C THR A 276 -18.76 -32.52 -36.15
N GLY A 277 -17.76 -33.00 -35.41
CA GLY A 277 -17.02 -34.23 -35.73
C GLY A 277 -17.77 -35.53 -35.44
N GLN A 278 -18.68 -35.54 -34.44
CA GLN A 278 -19.44 -36.74 -34.09
C GLN A 278 -20.67 -36.98 -34.97
N ILE A 279 -21.28 -35.94 -35.55
CA ILE A 279 -22.41 -36.10 -36.46
C ILE A 279 -21.96 -36.67 -37.82
N ALA A 280 -20.73 -36.37 -38.26
CA ALA A 280 -20.19 -36.90 -39.52
C ALA A 280 -19.85 -38.41 -39.48
N ARG A 281 -19.71 -39.03 -38.29
CA ARG A 281 -19.46 -40.49 -38.17
C ARG A 281 -20.72 -41.34 -38.08
N ALA A 282 -21.88 -40.77 -37.75
CA ALA A 282 -23.14 -41.52 -37.68
C ALA A 282 -23.77 -41.78 -39.07
N ALA A 283 -23.41 -41.00 -40.09
CA ALA A 283 -24.00 -41.13 -41.44
C ALA A 283 -23.33 -42.19 -42.34
N LYS A 284 -22.33 -42.95 -41.86
CA LYS A 284 -21.56 -43.91 -42.68
C LYS A 284 -21.81 -45.39 -42.35
N ILE A 285 -22.81 -45.72 -41.54
CA ILE A 285 -23.10 -47.10 -41.09
C ILE A 285 -24.41 -47.65 -41.67
N THR A 286 -25.20 -46.87 -42.41
CA THR A 286 -26.37 -47.35 -43.15
C THR A 286 -26.20 -47.08 -44.64
N GLY A 287 -25.60 -48.04 -45.34
CA GLY A 287 -25.40 -48.06 -46.79
C GLY A 287 -24.77 -49.36 -47.21
#